data_AF-A0A661Z9N1-F1
#
_entry.id   AF-A0A661Z9N1-F1
#
_cell.length_a   1.000
_cell.length_b   1.000
_cell.length_c   1.000
_cell.angle_alpha   90.00
_cell.angle_beta   90.00
_cell.angle_gamma   90.00
#
_symmetry.space_group_name_H-M   'P 1'
#
loop_
_entity.id
_entity.type
_entity.pdbx_description
1 polymer ?
#
loop_
_entity_poly.entity_id
_entity_poly.type
_entity_poly.pdbx_seq_one_letter_code
_entity_poly.pdbx_strand_id
1 'polypeptide(L)'
;MIKKFRTYILVILLFPFFNTVSEAQSYSDAEIKTVFIYQFGLNIQWENENNIEKFKIVVYGNDNIILPYLKKLARNQTLKGKTIEILQTNNIRELLKAKPQIVYINNTKNYELYSVINRIKGKNILVISDN
;
A
#
# COMPACT_ATOMS: atom_id res chain seq x y z
N MET A 1 -19.23 -60.79 0.61
CA MET A 1 -19.55 -59.35 0.37
C MET A 1 -19.27 -58.44 1.57
N ILE A 2 -19.62 -58.84 2.80
CA ILE A 2 -19.53 -58.01 4.03
C ILE A 2 -18.10 -57.58 4.40
N LYS A 3 -17.08 -58.42 4.14
CA LYS A 3 -15.66 -58.09 4.45
C LYS A 3 -15.12 -56.92 3.62
N LYS A 4 -15.50 -56.81 2.33
CA LYS A 4 -15.11 -55.69 1.45
C LYS A 4 -15.76 -54.38 1.92
N PHE A 5 -17.04 -54.45 2.30
CA PHE A 5 -17.78 -53.30 2.85
C PHE A 5 -17.16 -52.75 4.14
N ARG A 6 -16.70 -53.63 5.04
CA ARG A 6 -15.97 -53.23 6.26
C ARG A 6 -14.63 -52.55 5.96
N THR A 7 -13.91 -53.00 4.93
CA THR A 7 -12.67 -52.35 4.50
C THR A 7 -12.92 -50.97 3.91
N TYR A 8 -13.98 -50.78 3.10
CA TYR A 8 -14.33 -49.46 2.58
C TYR A 8 -14.74 -48.48 3.68
N ILE A 9 -15.47 -48.94 4.71
CA ILE A 9 -15.80 -48.12 5.88
C ILE A 9 -14.53 -47.69 6.63
N LEU A 10 -13.57 -48.59 6.83
CA LEU A 10 -12.29 -48.28 7.49
C LEU A 10 -11.45 -47.26 6.70
N VAL A 11 -11.46 -47.32 5.36
CA VAL A 11 -10.74 -46.38 4.50
C VAL A 11 -11.40 -44.99 4.51
N ILE A 12 -12.73 -44.93 4.53
CA ILE A 12 -13.49 -43.66 4.62
C ILE A 12 -13.29 -43.00 5.99
N LEU A 13 -13.20 -43.79 7.07
CA LEU A 13 -13.02 -43.26 8.42
C LEU A 13 -11.60 -42.71 8.68
N LEU A 14 -10.61 -43.11 7.88
CA LEU A 14 -9.22 -42.63 7.94
C LEU A 14 -8.97 -41.34 7.11
N PHE A 15 -9.95 -40.90 6.31
CA PHE A 15 -9.82 -39.72 5.45
C PHE A 15 -9.85 -38.33 6.13
N PRO A 16 -10.43 -38.10 7.33
CA PRO A 16 -10.54 -36.75 7.87
C PRO A 16 -9.27 -36.22 8.58
N PHE A 17 -8.12 -36.90 8.48
CA PHE A 17 -6.87 -36.46 9.14
C PHE A 17 -6.01 -35.50 8.29
N PHE A 18 -6.37 -35.23 7.03
CA PHE A 18 -5.72 -34.21 6.20
C PHE A 18 -6.46 -32.87 6.27
N ASN A 19 -6.71 -32.36 7.47
CA ASN A 19 -7.05 -30.95 7.63
C ASN A 19 -5.74 -30.16 7.68
N THR A 20 -5.22 -29.77 6.52
CA THR A 20 -4.21 -28.71 6.48
C THR A 20 -4.90 -27.44 6.97
N VAL A 21 -4.51 -26.95 8.14
CA VAL A 21 -4.91 -25.63 8.63
C VAL A 21 -4.39 -24.62 7.62
N SER A 22 -5.27 -24.16 6.73
CA SER A 22 -4.98 -23.05 5.84
C SER A 22 -5.06 -21.80 6.70
N GLU A 23 -3.91 -21.28 7.12
CA GLU A 23 -3.85 -19.92 7.63
C GLU A 23 -4.13 -18.98 6.46
N ALA A 24 -5.37 -18.48 6.38
CA ALA A 24 -5.69 -17.35 5.53
C ALA A 24 -4.85 -16.17 6.04
N GLN A 25 -3.79 -15.84 5.30
CA GLN A 25 -2.89 -14.76 5.67
C GLN A 25 -3.68 -13.45 5.59
N SER A 26 -4.13 -12.94 6.74
CA SER A 26 -4.89 -11.70 6.78
C SER A 26 -3.95 -10.55 6.40
N TYR A 27 -4.26 -9.86 5.31
CA TYR A 27 -3.53 -8.65 4.94
C TYR A 27 -3.69 -7.59 6.02
N SER A 28 -2.58 -6.94 6.38
CA SER A 28 -2.66 -5.79 7.28
C SER A 28 -3.32 -4.62 6.58
N ASP A 29 -3.98 -3.75 7.35
CA ASP A 29 -4.58 -2.52 6.82
C ASP A 29 -3.54 -1.64 6.08
N ALA A 30 -2.31 -1.56 6.60
CA ALA A 30 -1.21 -0.83 5.95
C ALA A 30 -0.80 -1.43 4.60
N GLU A 31 -0.87 -2.75 4.45
CA GLU A 31 -0.61 -3.44 3.18
C GLU A 31 -1.70 -3.13 2.16
N ILE A 32 -2.97 -3.20 2.58
CA ILE A 32 -4.12 -2.86 1.75
C ILE A 32 -4.04 -1.39 1.30
N LYS A 33 -3.79 -0.46 2.23
CA LYS A 33 -3.59 0.97 1.93
C LYS A 33 -2.45 1.20 0.95
N THR A 34 -1.32 0.51 1.11
CA THR A 34 -0.18 0.58 0.19
C THR A 34 -0.56 0.16 -1.23
N VAL A 35 -1.35 -0.92 -1.37
CA VAL A 35 -1.86 -1.36 -2.67
C VAL A 35 -2.77 -0.29 -3.28
N PHE A 36 -3.68 0.31 -2.50
CA PHE A 36 -4.55 1.38 -3.01
C PHE A 36 -3.76 2.62 -3.44
N ILE A 37 -2.79 3.07 -2.65
CA ILE A 37 -1.90 4.19 -3.02
C ILE A 37 -1.23 3.92 -4.37
N TYR A 38 -0.71 2.71 -4.57
CA TYR A 38 -0.10 2.31 -5.84
C TYR A 38 -1.11 2.30 -6.99
N GLN A 39 -2.31 1.76 -6.77
CA GLN A 39 -3.37 1.72 -7.78
C GLN A 39 -3.84 3.12 -8.18
N PHE A 40 -4.00 4.04 -7.23
CA PHE A 40 -4.29 5.44 -7.57
C PHE A 40 -3.17 6.03 -8.42
N GLY A 41 -1.92 5.73 -8.11
CA GLY A 41 -0.79 6.16 -8.91
C GLY A 41 -0.80 5.63 -10.35
N LEU A 42 -1.28 4.42 -10.58
CA LEU A 42 -1.41 3.87 -11.94
C LEU A 42 -2.51 4.56 -12.75
N ASN A 43 -3.59 4.99 -12.09
CA ASN A 43 -4.80 5.47 -12.74
C ASN A 43 -4.89 7.01 -12.83
N ILE A 44 -4.03 7.74 -12.13
CA ILE A 44 -3.98 9.22 -12.20
C ILE A 44 -2.93 9.66 -13.21
N GLN A 45 -3.24 10.68 -14.00
CA GLN A 45 -2.31 11.31 -14.92
C GLN A 45 -1.81 12.63 -14.34
N TRP A 46 -0.49 12.82 -14.39
CA TRP A 46 0.14 14.07 -13.99
C TRP A 46 0.47 14.90 -15.24
N GLU A 47 0.30 16.21 -15.14
CA GLU A 47 0.88 17.14 -16.13
C GLU A 47 2.39 16.91 -16.29
N ASN A 48 2.87 16.91 -17.54
CA ASN A 48 4.27 16.69 -17.89
C ASN A 48 4.84 15.37 -17.34
N GLU A 49 4.02 14.31 -17.26
CA GLU A 49 4.41 13.01 -16.71
C GLU A 49 5.69 12.46 -17.34
N ASN A 50 5.91 12.69 -18.64
CA ASN A 50 7.12 12.28 -19.36
C ASN A 50 8.41 12.86 -18.73
N ASN A 51 8.35 14.06 -18.15
CA ASN A 51 9.49 14.75 -17.53
C ASN A 51 9.76 14.29 -16.09
N ILE A 52 8.92 13.43 -15.52
CA ILE A 52 9.15 12.85 -14.21
C ILE A 52 10.25 11.80 -14.33
N GLU A 53 11.36 11.91 -13.60
CA GLU A 53 12.40 10.87 -13.62
C GLU A 53 12.06 9.71 -12.67
N LYS A 54 11.51 10.07 -11.49
CA LYS A 54 11.11 9.14 -10.43
C LYS A 54 9.77 9.59 -9.85
N PHE A 55 8.90 8.64 -9.58
CA PHE A 55 7.67 8.93 -8.85
C PHE A 55 7.95 9.03 -7.36
N LYS A 56 7.76 10.22 -6.82
CA LYS A 56 8.00 10.50 -5.40
C LYS A 56 6.70 10.41 -4.62
N ILE A 57 6.71 9.54 -3.62
CA ILE A 57 5.63 9.37 -2.64
C ILE A 57 6.16 9.88 -1.31
N VAL A 58 5.55 10.95 -0.78
CA VAL A 58 5.91 11.51 0.52
C VAL A 58 4.88 11.08 1.55
N VAL A 59 5.35 10.44 2.62
CA VAL A 59 4.60 10.20 3.86
C VAL A 59 4.75 11.44 4.74
N TYR A 60 3.68 12.21 4.90
CA TYR A 60 3.62 13.36 5.78
C TYR A 60 3.12 12.94 7.17
N GLY A 61 4.01 13.02 8.16
CA GLY A 61 3.76 12.50 9.51
C GLY A 61 4.75 11.41 9.94
N ASN A 62 4.66 11.02 11.21
CA ASN A 62 5.45 9.93 11.80
C ASN A 62 4.77 8.57 11.66
N ASP A 63 4.40 8.19 10.43
CA ASP A 63 3.78 6.88 10.18
C ASP A 63 4.85 5.80 9.94
N ASN A 64 5.19 5.10 11.01
CA ASN A 64 6.10 3.95 10.96
C ASN A 64 5.41 2.65 10.55
N ILE A 65 4.07 2.65 10.42
CA ILE A 65 3.29 1.45 10.10
C ILE A 65 3.24 1.27 8.58
N ILE A 66 2.89 2.31 7.81
CA ILE A 66 2.76 2.20 6.34
C ILE A 66 4.10 2.31 5.61
N LEU A 67 5.05 3.04 6.17
CA LEU A 67 6.37 3.28 5.56
C LEU A 67 7.11 2.00 5.12
N PRO A 68 7.22 0.93 5.93
CA PRO A 68 7.90 -0.29 5.50
C PRO A 68 7.21 -0.97 4.30
N TYR A 69 5.88 -0.90 4.20
CA TYR A 69 5.13 -1.46 3.08
C TYR A 69 5.35 -0.64 1.80
N LEU A 70 5.29 0.69 1.88
CA LEU A 70 5.62 1.57 0.76
C LEU A 70 7.07 1.38 0.29
N LYS A 71 8.03 1.26 1.21
CA LYS A 71 9.43 0.96 0.86
C LYS A 71 9.58 -0.41 0.20
N LYS A 72 8.86 -1.43 0.67
CA LYS A 72 8.84 -2.77 0.05
C LYS A 72 8.26 -2.69 -1.36
N LEU A 73 7.16 -1.97 -1.55
CA LEU A 73 6.55 -1.76 -2.86
C LEU A 73 7.52 -1.06 -3.82
N ALA A 74 8.18 0.02 -3.37
CA ALA A 74 9.13 0.78 -4.19
C ALA A 74 10.37 -0.03 -4.64
N ARG A 75 10.77 -1.05 -3.88
CA ARG A 75 11.86 -1.96 -4.28
C ARG A 75 11.43 -2.98 -5.33
N ASN A 76 10.15 -3.36 -5.33
CA ASN A 76 9.65 -4.48 -6.12
C ASN A 76 8.87 -4.05 -7.36
N GLN A 77 8.46 -2.78 -7.42
CA GLN A 77 7.58 -2.26 -8.46
C GLN A 77 8.10 -0.94 -9.01
N THR A 78 7.67 -0.64 -10.24
CA THR A 78 7.79 0.69 -10.84
C THR A 78 6.40 1.29 -10.96
N LEU A 79 6.30 2.62 -10.93
CA LEU A 79 5.06 3.31 -11.24
C LEU A 79 5.16 3.84 -12.67
N LYS A 80 4.34 3.29 -13.57
CA LYS A 80 4.32 3.63 -15.00
C LYS A 80 5.71 3.58 -15.66
N GLY A 81 6.47 2.52 -15.36
CA GLY A 81 7.82 2.29 -15.88
C GLY A 81 8.92 3.14 -15.22
N LYS A 82 8.60 3.92 -14.19
CA LYS A 82 9.57 4.78 -13.47
C LYS A 82 9.79 4.30 -12.05
N THR A 83 11.01 4.46 -11.54
CA THR A 83 11.33 4.06 -10.16
C THR A 83 10.54 4.89 -9.15
N ILE A 84 10.22 4.26 -8.02
CA ILE A 84 9.45 4.89 -6.94
C ILE A 84 10.44 5.31 -5.84
N GLU A 85 10.33 6.55 -5.40
CA GLU A 85 11.11 7.11 -4.30
C GLU A 85 10.17 7.41 -3.12
N ILE A 86 10.47 6.82 -1.96
CA ILE A 86 9.68 7.00 -0.73
C ILE A 86 10.44 7.93 0.21
N LEU A 87 9.78 9.02 0.60
CA LEU A 87 10.28 10.00 1.55
C LEU A 87 9.31 10.11 2.72
N GLN A 88 9.83 10.40 3.91
CA GLN A 88 9.01 10.71 5.09
C GLN A 88 9.47 12.05 5.65
N THR A 89 8.52 12.91 6.02
CA THR A 89 8.83 14.17 6.69
C THR A 89 7.66 14.64 7.54
N ASN A 90 7.95 15.40 8.59
CA ASN A 90 6.96 16.16 9.36
C ASN A 90 7.02 17.66 9.03
N ASN A 91 7.83 18.05 8.05
CA ASN A 91 8.10 19.43 7.72
C ASN A 91 7.50 19.76 6.36
N ILE A 92 6.48 20.62 6.37
CA ILE A 92 5.80 21.04 5.13
C ILE A 92 6.76 21.70 4.13
N ARG A 93 7.83 22.35 4.58
CA ARG A 93 8.83 22.95 3.68
C ARG A 93 9.64 21.86 2.97
N GLU A 94 9.97 20.76 3.64
CA GLU A 94 10.67 19.62 3.03
C GLU A 94 9.77 18.89 2.04
N LEU A 95 8.49 18.68 2.39
CA LEU A 95 7.49 18.12 1.49
C LEU A 95 7.41 18.93 0.19
N LEU A 96 7.31 20.26 0.30
CA LEU A 96 7.24 21.15 -0.87
C LEU A 96 8.52 21.13 -1.70
N LYS A 97 9.70 21.02 -1.06
CA LYS A 97 10.99 20.91 -1.74
C LYS A 97 11.14 19.58 -2.49
N ALA A 98 10.58 18.50 -1.96
CA ALA A 98 10.66 17.17 -2.58
C ALA A 98 9.94 17.10 -3.94
N LYS A 99 8.94 17.97 -4.16
CA LYS A 99 8.06 17.99 -5.35
C LYS A 99 7.43 16.61 -5.62
N PRO A 100 6.68 16.04 -4.65
CA PRO A 100 6.09 14.72 -4.79
C PRO A 100 4.95 14.70 -5.80
N GLN A 101 4.69 13.52 -6.36
CA GLN A 101 3.48 13.25 -7.13
C GLN A 101 2.35 12.79 -6.22
N ILE A 102 2.69 12.07 -5.14
CA ILE A 102 1.73 11.57 -4.17
C ILE A 102 2.18 12.00 -2.77
N VAL A 103 1.25 12.55 -2.00
CA VAL A 103 1.41 12.83 -0.57
C VAL A 103 0.40 11.98 0.18
N TYR A 104 0.90 11.08 1.03
CA TYR A 104 0.09 10.36 1.99
C TYR A 104 0.16 11.06 3.35
N ILE A 105 -0.98 11.35 3.95
CA ILE A 105 -1.11 12.03 5.24
C ILE A 105 -1.72 11.03 6.22
N ASN A 106 -0.94 10.69 7.24
CA ASN A 106 -1.40 9.79 8.30
C ASN A 106 -2.45 10.48 9.20
N ASN A 107 -3.34 9.69 9.79
CA ASN A 107 -4.42 10.17 10.65
C ASN A 107 -3.97 11.07 11.82
N THR A 108 -2.78 10.81 12.40
CA THR A 108 -2.17 11.64 13.45
C THR A 108 -1.88 13.08 13.00
N LYS A 109 -1.86 13.35 11.69
CA LYS A 109 -1.65 14.67 11.09
C LYS A 109 -2.87 15.22 10.38
N ASN A 110 -4.06 14.63 10.54
CA ASN A 110 -5.29 15.12 9.92
C ASN A 110 -5.65 16.56 10.33
N TYR A 111 -5.29 17.00 11.53
CA TYR A 111 -5.49 18.40 11.93
C TYR A 111 -4.67 19.40 11.08
N GLU A 112 -3.57 18.95 10.44
CA GLU A 112 -2.77 19.75 9.52
C GLU A 112 -3.23 19.64 8.07
N LEU A 113 -4.16 18.72 7.74
CA LEU A 113 -4.60 18.42 6.38
C LEU A 113 -5.00 19.68 5.61
N TYR A 114 -5.81 20.54 6.23
CA TYR A 114 -6.23 21.80 5.61
C TYR A 114 -5.05 22.73 5.29
N SER A 115 -4.07 22.81 6.19
CA SER A 115 -2.86 23.62 5.99
C SER A 115 -1.95 23.06 4.90
N VAL A 116 -1.86 21.73 4.80
CA VAL A 116 -1.10 21.03 3.76
C VAL A 116 -1.77 21.24 2.40
N ILE A 117 -3.07 20.97 2.29
CA ILE A 117 -3.87 21.18 1.07
C ILE A 117 -3.73 22.61 0.58
N ASN A 118 -3.85 23.62 1.44
CA ASN A 118 -3.71 25.01 1.03
C ASN A 118 -2.33 25.36 0.45
N ARG A 119 -1.26 24.70 0.92
CA ARG A 119 0.11 24.92 0.43
C ARG A 119 0.43 24.15 -0.85
N ILE A 120 -0.30 23.07 -1.13
CA ILE A 120 -0.14 22.26 -2.34
C ILE A 120 -1.22 22.50 -3.39
N LYS A 121 -2.23 23.32 -3.07
CA LYS A 121 -3.30 23.69 -3.99
C LYS A 121 -2.72 24.26 -5.29
N GLY A 122 -3.27 23.82 -6.42
CA GLY A 122 -2.78 24.20 -7.75
C GLY A 122 -1.46 23.55 -8.15
N LYS A 123 -0.88 22.67 -7.32
CA LYS A 123 0.23 21.80 -7.71
C LYS A 123 -0.34 20.48 -8.21
N ASN A 124 0.35 19.92 -9.18
CA ASN A 124 0.08 18.61 -9.77
C ASN A 124 0.47 17.48 -8.79
N ILE A 125 -0.27 17.35 -7.68
CA ILE A 125 0.00 16.44 -6.56
C ILE A 125 -1.30 15.76 -6.14
N LEU A 126 -1.27 14.42 -6.03
CA LEU A 126 -2.32 13.63 -5.43
C LEU A 126 -2.17 13.62 -3.91
N VAL A 127 -3.25 13.89 -3.18
CA VAL A 127 -3.30 13.83 -1.71
C VAL A 127 -4.16 12.64 -1.29
N ILE A 128 -3.62 11.81 -0.41
CA ILE A 128 -4.31 10.67 0.18
C ILE A 128 -4.24 10.86 1.69
N SER A 129 -5.38 10.96 2.36
CA SER A 129 -5.45 11.04 3.82
C SER A 129 -6.08 9.78 4.39
N ASP A 130 -5.55 9.33 5.51
CA ASP A 130 -6.14 8.27 6.32
C ASP A 130 -7.02 8.86 7.43
N ASN A 131 -8.15 8.24 7.77
CA ASN A 131 -9.09 8.75 8.79
C ASN A 131 -8.87 8.08 10.15
#